data_AF-A0A496RZ26-F1
#
_entry.id   AF-A0A496RZ26-F1
#
_cell.length_a   1.000
_cell.length_b   1.000
_cell.length_c   1.000
_cell.angle_alpha   90.00
_cell.angle_beta   90.00
_cell.angle_gamma   90.00
#
_symmetry.space_group_name_H-M   'P 1'
#
loop_
_entity.id
_entity.type
_entity.pdbx_description
1 polymer ?
#
loop_
_entity_poly.entity_id
_entity_poly.type
_entity_poly.pdbx_seq_one_letter_code
_entity_poly.pdbx_strand_id
1 'polypeptide(L)'
;PTSKFRWCTDVLKIKPTHKFMEDLGEKALVITGERYSEGSTKRKLSMQKRAFNKYLAKAALGSITTFSPISQWSTNMVWWYLLNPGNRWQNDNEKLYELYKNASGEDCPEDLPSLENIPCGNSRFGCWTCTVVSDDKSALSLINKGKKELACLYNFRRRLKEYRQLQYRKNIRRNGEEGPGPIHKEFRRQLLEELLKLQKKTKFQVILPEEIAEIERIWTLEGLPPYIMEKVFKGELGTMGHIAKKDDELLKIVCKKAGVNVDIVRQVLAIEADFYAKRKRYGIYKKIREILELGLKSETQAVKNSQL
;
A
#
# COMPACT_ATOMS: atom_id res chain seq x y z
N PRO A 1 4.12 -0.08 8.08
CA PRO A 1 5.49 0.15 7.59
C PRO A 1 6.21 1.21 8.44
N THR A 2 7.46 0.98 8.84
CA THR A 2 8.33 1.95 9.52
C THR A 2 9.63 2.11 8.72
N SER A 3 10.53 3.00 9.14
CA SER A 3 11.84 3.14 8.50
C SER A 3 12.62 1.82 8.48
N LYS A 4 12.49 1.00 9.54
CA LYS A 4 13.13 -0.31 9.73
C LYS A 4 12.30 -1.48 9.16
N PHE A 5 10.98 -1.41 9.19
CA PHE A 5 10.09 -2.48 8.73
C PHE A 5 9.22 -2.03 7.55
N ARG A 6 9.71 -2.27 6.33
CA ARG A 6 9.07 -1.81 5.08
C ARG A 6 8.47 -2.98 4.28
N TRP A 7 7.53 -3.70 4.87
CA TRP A 7 6.85 -4.82 4.19
C TRP A 7 6.26 -4.41 2.84
N CYS A 8 5.76 -3.17 2.70
CA CYS A 8 5.20 -2.69 1.44
C CYS A 8 6.25 -2.55 0.34
N THR A 9 7.50 -2.22 0.66
CA THR A 9 8.58 -2.20 -0.33
C THR A 9 8.86 -3.62 -0.83
N ASP A 10 8.93 -4.59 0.09
CA ASP A 10 9.16 -5.99 -0.28
C ASP A 10 8.02 -6.55 -1.14
N VAL A 11 6.79 -6.45 -0.66
CA VAL A 11 5.61 -7.07 -1.28
C VAL A 11 5.16 -6.34 -2.55
N LEU A 12 5.19 -5.00 -2.57
CA LEU A 12 4.62 -4.21 -3.67
C LEU A 12 5.66 -3.74 -4.69
N LYS A 13 6.96 -3.79 -4.37
CA LYS A 13 8.02 -3.31 -5.29
C LYS A 13 9.03 -4.40 -5.61
N ILE A 14 9.63 -5.05 -4.61
CA ILE A 14 10.74 -5.98 -4.82
C ILE A 14 10.26 -7.30 -5.41
N LYS A 15 9.35 -8.01 -4.73
CA LYS A 15 8.86 -9.33 -5.17
C LYS A 15 8.22 -9.31 -6.57
N PRO A 16 7.34 -8.35 -6.91
CA PRO A 16 6.76 -8.28 -8.25
C PRO A 16 7.82 -8.04 -9.32
N THR A 17 8.79 -7.16 -9.06
CA THR A 17 9.91 -6.92 -9.98
C THR A 17 10.75 -8.17 -10.16
N HIS A 18 11.06 -8.90 -9.08
CA HIS A 18 11.82 -10.14 -9.15
C HIS A 18 11.10 -11.20 -9.97
N LYS A 19 9.80 -11.42 -9.70
CA LYS A 19 8.99 -12.36 -10.46
C LYS A 19 8.96 -12.01 -11.95
N PHE A 20 8.75 -10.73 -12.28
CA PHE A 20 8.79 -10.26 -13.66
C PHE A 20 10.14 -10.55 -14.34
N MET A 21 11.25 -10.41 -13.59
CA MET A 21 12.58 -10.73 -14.10
C MET A 21 12.81 -12.24 -14.28
N GLU A 22 12.32 -13.08 -13.37
CA GLU A 22 12.37 -14.53 -13.50
C GLU A 22 11.57 -15.02 -14.71
N ASP A 23 10.37 -14.46 -14.91
CA ASP A 23 9.48 -14.80 -16.03
C ASP A 23 10.08 -14.43 -17.41
N LEU A 24 11.03 -13.49 -17.46
CA LEU A 24 11.72 -13.08 -18.69
C LEU A 24 12.83 -14.06 -19.13
N GLY A 25 13.30 -14.97 -18.27
CA GLY A 25 14.18 -16.10 -18.67
C GLY A 25 15.61 -15.77 -19.14
N GLU A 26 16.00 -14.50 -19.24
CA GLU A 26 17.31 -14.08 -19.79
C GLU A 26 18.20 -13.31 -18.78
N LYS A 27 19.48 -13.12 -19.14
CA LYS A 27 20.41 -12.20 -18.46
C LYS A 27 19.90 -10.75 -18.59
N ALA A 28 18.93 -10.38 -17.76
CA ALA A 28 18.31 -9.06 -17.82
C ALA A 28 19.33 -7.96 -17.52
N LEU A 29 19.32 -6.90 -18.34
CA LEU A 29 19.97 -5.63 -18.06
C LEU A 29 18.90 -4.62 -17.63
N VAL A 30 19.02 -4.11 -16.41
CA VAL A 30 18.09 -3.10 -15.89
C VAL A 30 18.65 -1.72 -16.12
N ILE A 31 17.97 -0.92 -16.94
CA ILE A 31 18.31 0.50 -17.12
C ILE A 31 17.65 1.31 -16.00
N THR A 32 18.44 2.12 -15.30
CA THR A 32 17.97 2.92 -14.16
C THR A 32 18.55 4.32 -14.21
N GLY A 33 17.79 5.29 -13.71
CA GLY A 33 18.22 6.68 -13.56
C GLY A 33 18.91 6.98 -12.23
N GLU A 34 19.37 5.97 -11.47
CA GLU A 34 19.98 6.19 -10.16
C GLU A 34 21.27 7.01 -10.26
N ARG A 35 21.45 7.97 -9.34
CA ARG A 35 22.63 8.85 -9.32
C ARG A 35 23.29 8.85 -7.95
N TYR A 36 24.62 8.99 -7.93
CA TYR A 36 25.38 9.09 -6.67
C TYR A 36 24.96 10.29 -5.82
N SER A 37 24.44 11.34 -6.45
CA SER A 37 23.97 12.59 -5.83
C SER A 37 22.61 12.46 -5.13
N GLU A 38 21.85 11.38 -5.35
CA GLU A 38 20.50 11.22 -4.76
C GLU A 38 20.51 10.60 -3.35
N GLY A 39 21.57 9.89 -3.00
CA GLY A 39 21.66 9.11 -1.78
C GLY A 39 22.37 9.81 -0.64
N SER A 40 22.30 9.21 0.55
CA SER A 40 23.28 9.49 1.60
C SER A 40 24.68 9.02 1.17
N THR A 41 25.72 9.52 1.82
CA THR A 41 27.11 9.06 1.61
C THR A 41 27.23 7.53 1.70
N LYS A 42 26.50 6.89 2.63
CA LYS A 42 26.46 5.42 2.76
C LYS A 42 25.88 4.75 1.51
N ARG A 43 24.81 5.30 0.94
CA ARG A 43 24.21 4.78 -0.30
C ARG A 43 25.16 4.95 -1.48
N LYS A 44 25.81 6.10 -1.62
CA LYS A 44 26.83 6.34 -2.65
C LYS A 44 27.95 5.30 -2.58
N LEU A 45 28.52 5.07 -1.40
CA LEU A 45 29.56 4.06 -1.18
C LEU A 45 29.07 2.65 -1.51
N SER A 46 27.84 2.31 -1.13
CA SER A 46 27.23 1.01 -1.47
C SER A 46 27.05 0.82 -2.98
N MET A 47 26.68 1.87 -3.72
CA MET A 47 26.60 1.83 -5.18
C MET A 47 27.97 1.63 -5.80
N GLN A 48 28.99 2.38 -5.34
CA GLN A 48 30.37 2.25 -5.83
C GLN A 48 30.96 0.86 -5.58
N LYS A 49 30.68 0.24 -4.42
CA LYS A 49 31.13 -1.13 -4.12
C LYS A 49 30.56 -2.20 -5.07
N ARG A 50 29.40 -1.95 -5.68
CA ARG A 50 28.77 -2.86 -6.65
C ARG A 50 29.15 -2.56 -8.10
N ALA A 51 29.85 -1.46 -8.35
CA ALA A 51 30.14 -0.98 -9.69
C ALA A 51 31.21 -1.84 -10.36
N PHE A 52 30.94 -2.26 -11.60
CA PHE A 52 31.94 -2.79 -12.52
C PHE A 52 32.70 -1.64 -13.17
N ASN A 53 31.98 -0.56 -13.52
CA ASN A 53 32.54 0.67 -14.06
C ASN A 53 31.61 1.86 -13.73
N LYS A 54 31.85 3.02 -14.35
CA LYS A 54 31.05 4.23 -14.15
C LYS A 54 29.54 4.08 -14.39
N TYR A 55 29.10 3.15 -15.24
CA TYR A 55 27.69 3.00 -15.61
C TYR A 55 27.11 1.64 -15.23
N LEU A 56 27.93 0.60 -15.20
CA LEU A 56 27.48 -0.77 -14.93
C LEU A 56 27.78 -1.16 -13.49
N ALA A 57 26.79 -1.77 -12.84
CA ALA A 57 26.92 -2.31 -11.50
C ALA A 57 26.15 -3.63 -11.34
N LYS A 58 26.51 -4.42 -10.35
CA LYS A 58 25.68 -5.53 -9.89
C LYS A 58 24.44 -4.95 -9.18
N ALA A 59 23.26 -5.48 -9.51
CA ALA A 59 22.02 -5.13 -8.82
C ALA A 59 22.12 -5.40 -7.32
N ALA A 60 21.35 -4.69 -6.52
CA ALA A 60 21.29 -4.94 -5.07
C ALA A 60 20.61 -6.28 -4.74
N LEU A 61 19.79 -6.81 -5.65
CA LEU A 61 19.05 -8.06 -5.49
C LEU A 61 19.31 -8.96 -6.70
N GLY A 62 19.82 -10.17 -6.48
CA GLY A 62 20.10 -11.15 -7.55
C GLY A 62 21.42 -10.97 -8.30
N SER A 63 21.61 -11.77 -9.35
CA SER A 63 22.77 -11.78 -10.26
C SER A 63 22.59 -10.84 -11.47
N ILE A 64 21.71 -9.85 -11.35
CA ILE A 64 21.32 -8.96 -12.45
C ILE A 64 22.32 -7.81 -12.58
N THR A 65 22.53 -7.33 -13.80
CA THR A 65 23.33 -6.13 -14.06
C THR A 65 22.42 -4.92 -14.20
N THR A 66 22.80 -3.81 -13.55
CA THR A 66 22.14 -2.51 -13.70
C THR A 66 23.02 -1.58 -14.54
N PHE A 67 22.41 -0.89 -15.51
CA PHE A 67 23.02 0.17 -16.30
C PHE A 67 22.43 1.53 -15.94
N SER A 68 23.28 2.41 -15.40
CA SER A 68 22.92 3.73 -14.91
C SER A 68 23.71 4.79 -15.68
N PRO A 69 23.26 5.20 -16.88
CA PRO A 69 24.04 6.07 -17.78
C PRO A 69 24.33 7.46 -17.20
N ILE A 70 23.45 7.93 -16.31
CA ILE A 70 23.54 9.24 -15.65
C ILE A 70 24.06 9.15 -14.21
N SER A 71 24.67 8.03 -13.80
CA SER A 71 25.09 7.78 -12.41
C SER A 71 25.91 8.90 -11.75
N GLN A 72 26.69 9.62 -12.56
CA GLN A 72 27.57 10.71 -12.14
C GLN A 72 26.91 12.10 -12.21
N TRP A 73 25.71 12.22 -12.77
CA TRP A 73 25.06 13.50 -12.99
C TRP A 73 24.55 14.11 -11.68
N SER A 74 24.62 15.44 -11.59
CA SER A 74 23.90 16.21 -10.57
C SER A 74 22.44 16.43 -10.98
N THR A 75 21.61 16.97 -10.09
CA THR A 75 20.25 17.44 -10.45
C THR A 75 20.30 18.54 -11.50
N ASN A 76 21.26 19.47 -11.40
CA ASN A 76 21.41 20.56 -12.36
C ASN A 76 21.74 20.04 -13.76
N MET A 77 22.64 19.04 -13.88
CA MET A 77 22.97 18.44 -15.17
C MET A 77 21.75 17.77 -15.83
N VAL A 78 20.88 17.12 -15.03
CA VAL A 78 19.65 16.51 -15.55
C VAL A 78 18.71 17.57 -16.10
N TRP A 79 18.44 18.64 -15.34
CA TRP A 79 17.55 19.70 -15.79
C TRP A 79 18.14 20.51 -16.95
N TRP A 80 19.44 20.78 -16.93
CA TRP A 80 20.14 21.42 -18.04
C TRP A 80 19.94 20.64 -19.33
N TYR A 81 20.10 19.31 -19.30
CA TYR A 81 19.86 18.47 -20.46
C TYR A 81 18.39 18.49 -20.90
N LEU A 82 17.43 18.37 -19.98
CA LEU A 82 16.01 18.33 -20.31
C LEU A 82 15.47 19.66 -20.86
N LEU A 83 15.98 20.79 -20.38
CA LEU A 83 15.55 22.13 -20.81
C LEU A 83 16.29 22.61 -22.07
N ASN A 84 17.36 21.94 -22.49
CA ASN A 84 18.11 22.32 -23.69
C ASN A 84 17.31 22.02 -24.98
N PRO A 85 17.15 22.99 -25.90
CA PRO A 85 16.61 22.75 -27.23
C PRO A 85 17.44 21.68 -27.97
N GLY A 86 16.81 20.56 -28.33
CA GLY A 86 17.47 19.43 -29.02
C GLY A 86 17.73 18.19 -28.17
N ASN A 87 17.29 18.19 -26.91
CA ASN A 87 17.26 16.97 -26.12
C ASN A 87 16.36 15.90 -26.79
N ARG A 88 16.67 14.62 -26.60
CA ARG A 88 15.92 13.52 -27.23
C ARG A 88 14.60 13.19 -26.54
N TRP A 89 14.29 13.83 -25.42
CA TRP A 89 13.07 13.61 -24.64
C TRP A 89 12.00 14.62 -25.07
N GLN A 90 11.19 14.23 -26.05
CA GLN A 90 10.25 15.11 -26.77
C GLN A 90 8.96 15.45 -26.02
N ASN A 91 8.96 15.36 -24.68
CA ASN A 91 7.82 15.82 -23.87
C ASN A 91 7.98 17.29 -23.49
N ASP A 92 6.93 17.84 -22.89
CA ASP A 92 6.92 19.20 -22.34
C ASP A 92 7.78 19.28 -21.06
N ASN A 93 9.07 19.50 -21.25
CA ASN A 93 10.05 19.55 -20.17
C ASN A 93 9.94 20.81 -19.32
N GLU A 94 9.35 21.89 -19.85
CA GLU A 94 9.05 23.10 -19.10
C GLU A 94 7.94 22.84 -18.08
N LYS A 95 6.83 22.20 -18.48
CA LYS A 95 5.78 21.77 -17.55
C LYS A 95 6.30 20.76 -16.52
N LEU A 96 7.18 19.84 -16.93
CA LEU A 96 7.81 18.90 -16.00
C LEU A 96 8.67 19.64 -14.96
N TYR A 97 9.48 20.59 -15.40
CA TYR A 97 10.27 21.42 -14.50
C TYR A 97 9.37 22.22 -13.55
N GLU A 98 8.28 22.82 -14.07
CA GLU A 98 7.30 23.55 -13.27
C GLU A 98 6.68 22.65 -12.19
N LEU A 99 6.32 21.41 -12.51
CA LEU A 99 5.81 20.43 -11.53
C LEU A 99 6.82 20.19 -10.40
N TYR A 100 8.09 19.95 -10.73
CA TYR A 100 9.14 19.70 -9.75
C TYR A 100 9.50 20.96 -8.94
N LYS A 101 9.51 22.13 -9.58
CA LYS A 101 9.63 23.45 -8.96
C LYS A 101 8.51 23.67 -7.95
N ASN A 102 7.28 23.36 -8.33
CA ASN A 102 6.10 23.51 -7.49
C ASN A 102 6.06 22.52 -6.32
N ALA A 103 6.60 21.33 -6.52
CA ALA A 103 6.74 20.33 -5.47
C ALA A 103 7.98 20.55 -4.56
N SER A 104 8.87 21.48 -4.87
CA SER A 104 10.09 21.75 -4.09
C SER A 104 9.88 22.67 -2.89
N GLY A 105 8.69 23.26 -2.73
CA GLY A 105 8.35 24.13 -1.60
C GLY A 105 8.87 25.56 -1.74
N GLU A 106 9.00 26.26 -0.60
CA GLU A 106 9.43 27.67 -0.50
C GLU A 106 10.93 27.87 -0.76
N ASP A 107 11.72 26.80 -0.80
CA ASP A 107 13.18 26.84 -1.00
C ASP A 107 13.60 27.16 -2.45
N CYS A 108 12.66 27.57 -3.30
CA CYS A 108 12.87 27.73 -4.73
C CYS A 108 12.55 29.15 -5.22
N PRO A 109 13.54 29.89 -5.77
CA PRO A 109 13.33 31.21 -6.38
C PRO A 109 12.22 31.22 -7.44
N GLU A 110 11.43 32.30 -7.47
CA GLU A 110 10.31 32.46 -8.41
C GLU A 110 10.76 32.64 -9.87
N ASP A 111 11.98 33.15 -10.10
CA ASP A 111 12.52 33.35 -11.44
C ASP A 111 12.86 32.03 -12.17
N LEU A 112 12.95 32.11 -13.49
CA LEU A 112 13.49 31.03 -14.32
C LEU A 112 14.97 30.85 -13.97
N PRO A 113 15.45 29.62 -13.75
CA PRO A 113 16.85 29.40 -13.46
C PRO A 113 17.71 29.81 -14.65
N SER A 114 18.87 30.41 -14.40
CA SER A 114 19.93 30.36 -15.39
C SER A 114 20.34 28.90 -15.58
N LEU A 115 20.65 28.50 -16.81
CA LEU A 115 21.07 27.12 -17.15
C LEU A 115 22.26 26.64 -16.29
N GLU A 116 23.04 27.57 -15.74
CA GLU A 116 24.22 27.33 -14.90
C GLU A 116 23.88 27.06 -13.42
N ASN A 117 22.74 27.55 -12.91
CA ASN A 117 22.31 27.38 -11.52
C ASN A 117 20.81 27.10 -11.45
N ILE A 118 20.45 25.82 -11.53
CA ILE A 118 19.06 25.36 -11.35
C ILE A 118 18.86 25.07 -9.86
N PRO A 119 18.24 25.97 -9.08
CA PRO A 119 18.20 25.86 -7.62
C PRO A 119 17.17 24.82 -7.15
N CYS A 120 16.30 24.36 -8.05
CA CYS A 120 15.07 23.64 -7.72
C CYS A 120 14.95 22.30 -8.45
N GLY A 121 14.01 21.46 -7.98
CA GLY A 121 13.74 20.16 -8.60
C GLY A 121 14.44 18.98 -7.94
N ASN A 122 14.82 19.13 -6.67
CA ASN A 122 15.19 18.01 -5.80
C ASN A 122 13.97 17.28 -5.20
N SER A 123 12.74 17.71 -5.54
CA SER A 123 11.52 17.09 -5.04
C SER A 123 11.43 15.61 -5.43
N ARG A 124 10.87 14.79 -4.55
CA ARG A 124 10.75 13.34 -4.76
C ARG A 124 9.31 12.90 -4.62
N PHE A 125 8.82 12.25 -5.66
CA PHE A 125 7.50 11.65 -5.66
C PHE A 125 7.57 10.21 -5.17
N GLY A 126 6.62 9.85 -4.31
CA GLY A 126 6.49 8.52 -3.74
C GLY A 126 5.05 8.02 -3.82
N CYS A 127 4.78 6.87 -3.21
CA CYS A 127 3.43 6.36 -3.11
C CYS A 127 2.58 7.33 -2.26
N TRP A 128 1.42 7.74 -2.74
CA TRP A 128 0.54 8.69 -2.04
C TRP A 128 0.03 8.18 -0.68
N THR A 129 0.01 6.87 -0.46
CA THR A 129 -0.33 6.22 0.83
C THR A 129 0.88 5.97 1.74
N CYS A 130 2.07 6.48 1.39
CA CYS A 130 3.29 6.19 2.15
C CYS A 130 3.26 6.83 3.54
N THR A 131 3.17 6.00 4.56
CA THR A 131 3.17 6.43 5.97
C THR A 131 4.55 6.36 6.64
N VAL A 132 5.61 6.05 5.89
CA VAL A 132 6.99 5.99 6.42
C VAL A 132 7.58 7.38 6.61
N VAL A 133 7.36 8.27 5.64
CA VAL A 133 7.68 9.70 5.77
C VAL A 133 6.75 10.35 6.77
N SER A 134 7.27 11.32 7.54
CA SER A 134 6.46 12.07 8.50
C SER A 134 5.37 12.84 7.75
N ASP A 135 5.78 13.79 6.92
CA ASP A 135 4.89 14.63 6.13
C ASP A 135 5.32 14.65 4.67
N ASP A 136 4.33 14.70 3.78
CA ASP A 136 4.56 14.76 2.34
C ASP A 136 4.62 16.24 1.94
N LYS A 137 5.81 16.82 2.09
CA LYS A 137 6.06 18.23 1.77
C LYS A 137 5.76 18.53 0.31
N SER A 138 6.13 17.63 -0.59
CA SER A 138 5.90 17.77 -2.03
C SER A 138 4.41 17.88 -2.36
N ALA A 139 3.58 16.99 -1.80
CA ALA A 139 2.13 17.07 -1.98
C ALA A 139 1.55 18.36 -1.38
N LEU A 140 2.01 18.76 -0.20
CA LEU A 140 1.55 20.00 0.45
C LEU A 140 1.89 21.25 -0.37
N SER A 141 3.11 21.34 -0.91
CA SER A 141 3.53 22.43 -1.78
C SER A 141 2.70 22.52 -3.06
N LEU A 142 2.38 21.37 -3.66
CA LEU A 142 1.50 21.32 -4.84
C LEU A 142 0.07 21.79 -4.51
N ILE A 143 -0.47 21.41 -3.35
CA ILE A 143 -1.79 21.86 -2.89
C ILE A 143 -1.80 23.38 -2.73
N ASN A 144 -0.79 23.94 -2.08
CA ASN A 144 -0.65 25.39 -1.88
C ASN A 144 -0.52 26.14 -3.21
N LYS A 145 0.09 25.52 -4.22
CA LYS A 145 0.20 26.05 -5.59
C LYS A 145 -0.99 25.73 -6.50
N GLY A 146 -2.14 25.36 -5.92
CA GLY A 146 -3.42 25.28 -6.63
C GLY A 146 -3.88 23.88 -7.00
N LYS A 147 -3.10 22.81 -6.77
CA LYS A 147 -3.52 21.40 -6.97
C LYS A 147 -4.41 20.91 -5.82
N LYS A 148 -5.54 21.58 -5.62
CA LYS A 148 -6.48 21.37 -4.49
C LYS A 148 -7.06 19.95 -4.47
N GLU A 149 -7.14 19.27 -5.60
CA GLU A 149 -7.56 17.88 -5.73
C GLU A 149 -6.70 16.90 -4.90
N LEU A 150 -5.42 17.23 -4.70
CA LEU A 150 -4.49 16.42 -3.90
C LEU A 150 -4.76 16.52 -2.39
N ALA A 151 -5.50 17.53 -1.92
CA ALA A 151 -5.77 17.72 -0.50
C ALA A 151 -6.53 16.55 0.12
N CYS A 152 -7.43 15.92 -0.65
CA CYS A 152 -8.17 14.76 -0.17
C CYS A 152 -7.22 13.56 0.04
N LEU A 153 -6.31 13.30 -0.93
CA LEU A 153 -5.30 12.24 -0.84
C LEU A 153 -4.33 12.47 0.32
N TYR A 154 -3.89 13.73 0.49
CA TYR A 154 -3.01 14.13 1.58
C TYR A 154 -3.64 13.89 2.96
N ASN A 155 -4.89 14.31 3.14
CA ASN A 155 -5.60 14.12 4.40
C ASN A 155 -5.86 12.63 4.70
N PHE A 156 -6.23 11.86 3.68
CA PHE A 156 -6.37 10.41 3.83
C PHE A 156 -5.06 9.73 4.25
N ARG A 157 -3.94 10.10 3.63
CA ARG A 157 -2.60 9.62 4.03
C ARG A 157 -2.30 9.95 5.49
N ARG A 158 -2.62 11.16 5.96
CA ARG A 158 -2.43 11.54 7.36
C ARG A 158 -3.23 10.64 8.30
N ARG A 159 -4.47 10.31 7.96
CA ARG A 159 -5.30 9.40 8.74
C ARG A 159 -4.80 7.96 8.73
N LEU A 160 -4.31 7.46 7.58
CA LEU A 160 -3.61 6.18 7.51
C LEU A 160 -2.40 6.12 8.46
N LYS A 161 -1.67 7.23 8.60
CA LYS A 161 -0.52 7.33 9.52
C LYS A 161 -0.98 7.37 10.98
N GLU A 162 -2.08 8.06 11.27
CA GLU A 162 -2.70 8.14 12.59
C GLU A 162 -3.19 6.77 13.08
N TYR A 163 -4.00 6.07 12.28
CA TYR A 163 -4.59 4.77 12.66
C TYR A 163 -3.57 3.62 12.79
N ARG A 164 -2.30 3.88 12.49
CA ARG A 164 -1.20 2.95 12.77
C ARG A 164 -0.76 2.97 14.24
N GLN A 165 -1.09 4.01 15.00
CA GLN A 165 -0.69 4.16 16.39
C GLN A 165 -1.41 3.13 17.28
N LEU A 166 -0.84 2.85 18.46
CA LEU A 166 -1.25 1.71 19.29
C LEU A 166 -2.70 1.80 19.77
N GLN A 167 -3.21 3.01 20.04
CA GLN A 167 -4.59 3.21 20.50
C GLN A 167 -5.67 2.79 19.49
N TYR A 168 -5.31 2.68 18.20
CA TYR A 168 -6.22 2.24 17.14
C TYR A 168 -6.09 0.74 16.85
N ARG A 169 -5.28 0.00 17.62
CA ARG A 169 -4.95 -1.40 17.36
C ARG A 169 -5.36 -2.26 18.54
N LYS A 170 -5.76 -3.49 18.22
CA LYS A 170 -5.97 -4.52 19.24
C LYS A 170 -4.66 -4.82 19.97
N ASN A 171 -4.74 -5.23 21.22
CA ASN A 171 -3.58 -5.70 22.01
C ASN A 171 -3.26 -7.19 21.81
N ILE A 172 -3.97 -7.87 20.91
CA ILE A 172 -3.78 -9.28 20.58
C ILE A 172 -3.52 -9.39 19.07
N ARG A 173 -2.43 -10.08 18.73
CA ARG A 173 -2.02 -10.37 17.36
C ARG A 173 -2.93 -11.41 16.72
N ARG A 174 -2.84 -11.55 15.39
CA ARG A 174 -3.65 -12.54 14.64
C ARG A 174 -3.34 -14.00 15.01
N ASN A 175 -2.16 -14.27 15.58
CA ASN A 175 -1.78 -15.59 16.10
C ASN A 175 -2.23 -15.83 17.56
N GLY A 176 -2.95 -14.89 18.18
CA GLY A 176 -3.44 -15.00 19.55
C GLY A 176 -2.45 -14.55 20.64
N GLU A 177 -1.23 -14.17 20.26
CA GLU A 177 -0.24 -13.64 21.21
C GLU A 177 -0.51 -12.19 21.59
N GLU A 178 -0.09 -11.79 22.80
CA GLU A 178 -0.10 -10.39 23.22
C GLU A 178 0.84 -9.51 22.38
N GLY A 179 0.41 -8.27 22.17
CA GLY A 179 1.17 -7.23 21.48
C GLY A 179 0.36 -6.54 20.38
N PRO A 180 0.98 -5.62 19.61
CA PRO A 180 0.26 -4.78 18.66
C PRO A 180 -0.40 -5.60 17.54
N GLY A 181 -1.69 -5.81 17.69
CA GLY A 181 -2.55 -6.54 16.79
C GLY A 181 -2.95 -5.73 15.56
N PRO A 182 -3.96 -6.18 14.82
CA PRO A 182 -4.45 -5.43 13.69
C PRO A 182 -5.29 -4.23 14.15
N ILE A 183 -5.50 -3.26 13.25
CA ILE A 183 -6.35 -2.07 13.50
C ILE A 183 -7.77 -2.53 13.89
N HIS A 184 -8.45 -1.84 14.80
CA HIS A 184 -9.84 -2.19 15.14
C HIS A 184 -10.75 -2.14 13.91
N LYS A 185 -11.74 -3.04 13.87
CA LYS A 185 -12.67 -3.17 12.74
C LYS A 185 -13.38 -1.84 12.43
N GLU A 186 -13.73 -1.09 13.46
CA GLU A 186 -14.34 0.25 13.34
C GLU A 186 -13.48 1.22 12.51
N PHE A 187 -12.20 1.38 12.86
CA PHE A 187 -11.30 2.28 12.15
C PHE A 187 -11.01 1.81 10.72
N ARG A 188 -11.00 0.49 10.46
CA ARG A 188 -10.90 -0.04 9.09
C ARG A 188 -12.13 0.33 8.25
N ARG A 189 -13.33 0.26 8.85
CA ARG A 189 -14.58 0.72 8.21
C ARG A 189 -14.52 2.21 7.89
N GLN A 190 -14.11 3.03 8.85
CA GLN A 190 -13.95 4.47 8.64
C GLN A 190 -12.97 4.78 7.50
N LEU A 191 -11.82 4.10 7.44
CA LEU A 191 -10.88 4.26 6.31
C LEU A 191 -11.50 3.90 4.96
N LEU A 192 -12.25 2.80 4.88
CA LEU A 192 -12.87 2.40 3.61
C LEU A 192 -13.95 3.38 3.17
N GLU A 193 -14.80 3.83 4.10
CA GLU A 193 -15.83 4.83 3.81
C GLU A 193 -15.23 6.14 3.29
N GLU A 194 -14.13 6.59 3.90
CA GLU A 194 -13.42 7.78 3.46
C GLU A 194 -12.74 7.61 2.12
N LEU A 195 -12.13 6.45 1.86
CA LEU A 195 -11.47 6.15 0.59
C LEU A 195 -12.47 6.17 -0.57
N LEU A 196 -13.68 5.64 -0.38
CA LEU A 196 -14.73 5.66 -1.38
C LEU A 196 -15.33 7.06 -1.58
N LYS A 197 -15.56 7.81 -0.49
CA LYS A 197 -15.95 9.24 -0.60
C LYS A 197 -14.89 10.03 -1.36
N LEU A 198 -13.61 9.76 -1.10
CA LEU A 198 -12.48 10.37 -1.81
C LEU A 198 -12.51 10.02 -3.29
N GLN A 199 -12.68 8.74 -3.65
CA GLN A 199 -12.80 8.28 -5.04
C GLN A 199 -13.95 9.01 -5.76
N LYS A 200 -15.14 9.07 -5.14
CA LYS A 200 -16.32 9.73 -5.70
C LYS A 200 -16.12 11.23 -5.93
N LYS A 201 -15.43 11.90 -4.98
CA LYS A 201 -15.16 13.34 -4.99
C LYS A 201 -14.06 13.74 -5.97
N THR A 202 -12.95 13.01 -5.99
CA THR A 202 -11.77 13.35 -6.81
C THR A 202 -11.82 12.74 -8.21
N LYS A 203 -12.68 11.74 -8.43
CA LYS A 203 -12.73 10.90 -9.64
C LYS A 203 -11.46 10.08 -9.88
N PHE A 204 -10.49 10.11 -8.96
CA PHE A 204 -9.36 9.20 -9.01
C PHE A 204 -9.79 7.78 -8.64
N GLN A 205 -9.41 6.81 -9.46
CA GLN A 205 -9.54 5.39 -9.14
C GLN A 205 -8.45 5.01 -8.13
N VAL A 206 -8.77 5.18 -6.85
CA VAL A 206 -7.88 4.91 -5.70
C VAL A 206 -8.12 3.55 -5.07
N ILE A 207 -9.25 2.90 -5.41
CA ILE A 207 -9.56 1.51 -5.05
C ILE A 207 -10.39 0.87 -6.16
N LEU A 208 -10.00 -0.34 -6.56
CA LEU A 208 -10.66 -1.12 -7.60
C LEU A 208 -11.86 -1.90 -7.04
N PRO A 209 -12.90 -2.21 -7.85
CA PRO A 209 -14.00 -3.07 -7.44
C PRO A 209 -13.53 -4.43 -6.88
N GLU A 210 -12.49 -5.01 -7.47
CA GLU A 210 -11.91 -6.29 -7.05
C GLU A 210 -11.24 -6.17 -5.67
N GLU A 211 -10.62 -5.02 -5.37
CA GLU A 211 -10.04 -4.76 -4.05
C GLU A 211 -11.12 -4.62 -2.98
N ILE A 212 -12.27 -4.04 -3.31
CA ILE A 212 -13.42 -3.95 -2.41
C ILE A 212 -13.97 -5.34 -2.12
N ALA A 213 -14.15 -6.16 -3.16
CA ALA A 213 -14.58 -7.55 -3.01
C ALA A 213 -13.61 -8.34 -2.11
N GLU A 214 -12.30 -8.14 -2.28
CA GLU A 214 -11.28 -8.77 -1.44
C GLU A 214 -11.36 -8.28 0.02
N ILE A 215 -11.65 -7.01 0.26
CA ILE A 215 -11.86 -6.51 1.64
C ILE A 215 -13.09 -7.18 2.27
N GLU A 216 -14.21 -7.30 1.55
CA GLU A 216 -15.41 -7.99 2.01
C GLU A 216 -15.11 -9.46 2.35
N ARG A 217 -14.38 -10.15 1.47
CA ARG A 217 -13.94 -11.52 1.67
C ARG A 217 -13.08 -11.67 2.93
N ILE A 218 -12.07 -10.82 3.10
CA ILE A 218 -11.20 -10.80 4.29
C ILE A 218 -12.02 -10.53 5.56
N TRP A 219 -12.96 -9.60 5.52
CA TRP A 219 -13.79 -9.27 6.67
C TRP A 219 -14.74 -10.41 7.04
N THR A 220 -15.25 -11.13 6.04
CA THR A 220 -16.04 -12.35 6.23
C THR A 220 -15.21 -13.44 6.92
N LEU A 221 -13.96 -13.65 6.49
CA LEU A 221 -13.02 -14.53 7.19
C LEU A 221 -12.67 -14.07 8.61
N GLU A 222 -12.84 -12.78 8.92
CA GLU A 222 -12.73 -12.25 10.28
C GLU A 222 -14.07 -12.31 11.06
N GLY A 223 -15.08 -13.01 10.54
CA GLY A 223 -16.38 -13.25 11.16
C GLY A 223 -17.41 -12.15 10.94
N LEU A 224 -17.17 -11.20 10.02
CA LEU A 224 -18.19 -10.22 9.65
C LEU A 224 -19.18 -10.79 8.62
N PRO A 225 -20.40 -10.21 8.51
CA PRO A 225 -21.35 -10.66 7.50
C PRO A 225 -20.82 -10.46 6.07
N PRO A 226 -21.18 -11.34 5.12
CA PRO A 226 -20.69 -11.35 3.73
C PRO A 226 -21.28 -10.25 2.83
N TYR A 227 -22.19 -9.44 3.37
CA TYR A 227 -22.84 -8.29 2.72
C TYR A 227 -22.51 -6.98 3.48
N ILE A 228 -21.37 -6.95 4.18
CA ILE A 228 -20.96 -5.81 4.97
C ILE A 228 -20.82 -4.56 4.09
N MET A 229 -20.42 -4.69 2.83
CA MET A 229 -20.33 -3.56 1.91
C MET A 229 -21.71 -3.00 1.58
N GLU A 230 -22.69 -3.86 1.27
CA GLU A 230 -24.09 -3.44 1.05
C GLU A 230 -24.62 -2.65 2.26
N LYS A 231 -24.36 -3.14 3.48
CA LYS A 231 -24.82 -2.48 4.71
C LYS A 231 -24.10 -1.16 4.98
N VAL A 232 -22.78 -1.12 4.81
CA VAL A 232 -21.98 0.08 5.06
C VAL A 232 -22.30 1.17 4.02
N PHE A 233 -22.61 0.77 2.79
CA PHE A 233 -22.79 1.69 1.67
C PHE A 233 -24.24 1.81 1.19
N LYS A 234 -25.21 1.39 2.01
CA LYS A 234 -26.65 1.53 1.74
C LYS A 234 -27.05 1.04 0.33
N GLY A 235 -26.42 -0.05 -0.13
CA GLY A 235 -26.69 -0.65 -1.44
C GLY A 235 -25.99 0.00 -2.64
N GLU A 236 -25.14 1.04 -2.48
CA GLU A 236 -24.34 1.60 -3.58
C GLU A 236 -23.31 0.60 -4.13
N LEU A 237 -22.84 -0.30 -3.26
CA LEU A 237 -22.03 -1.46 -3.61
C LEU A 237 -22.84 -2.70 -3.25
N GLY A 238 -23.23 -3.49 -4.24
CA GLY A 238 -23.94 -4.75 -4.01
C GLY A 238 -23.12 -5.73 -3.16
N THR A 239 -23.71 -6.89 -2.83
CA THR A 239 -22.97 -7.97 -2.18
C THR A 239 -21.92 -8.52 -3.14
N MET A 240 -20.64 -8.51 -2.73
CA MET A 240 -19.51 -9.12 -3.47
C MET A 240 -19.01 -10.40 -2.78
N GLY A 241 -19.58 -10.77 -1.62
CA GLY A 241 -19.24 -11.97 -0.87
C GLY A 241 -19.82 -13.29 -1.42
N HIS A 242 -19.26 -14.41 -0.95
CA HIS A 242 -19.61 -15.76 -1.41
C HIS A 242 -20.92 -16.34 -0.84
N ILE A 243 -21.52 -15.68 0.14
CA ILE A 243 -22.73 -16.17 0.84
C ILE A 243 -23.83 -15.14 0.63
N ALA A 244 -24.98 -15.57 0.09
CA ALA A 244 -26.12 -14.69 -0.12
C ALA A 244 -26.72 -14.26 1.22
N LYS A 245 -27.29 -13.04 1.26
CA LYS A 245 -27.92 -12.47 2.46
C LYS A 245 -29.01 -13.36 3.07
N LYS A 246 -29.82 -14.01 2.22
CA LYS A 246 -30.86 -14.96 2.63
C LYS A 246 -30.28 -16.18 3.35
N ASP A 247 -29.17 -16.70 2.86
CA ASP A 247 -28.49 -17.87 3.46
C ASP A 247 -27.88 -17.51 4.82
N ASP A 248 -27.33 -16.30 4.95
CA ASP A 248 -26.82 -15.79 6.23
C ASP A 248 -27.92 -15.57 7.28
N GLU A 249 -29.11 -15.13 6.87
CA GLU A 249 -30.28 -15.01 7.75
C GLU A 249 -30.74 -16.38 8.25
N LEU A 250 -30.80 -17.38 7.37
CA LEU A 250 -31.09 -18.75 7.75
C LEU A 250 -30.02 -19.30 8.70
N LEU A 251 -28.75 -19.05 8.41
CA LEU A 251 -27.62 -19.46 9.24
C LEU A 251 -27.74 -18.91 10.66
N LYS A 252 -28.08 -17.62 10.84
CA LYS A 252 -28.32 -17.03 12.17
C LYS A 252 -29.40 -17.77 12.95
N ILE A 253 -30.50 -18.13 12.28
CA ILE A 253 -31.62 -18.83 12.91
C ILE A 253 -31.17 -20.23 13.36
N VAL A 254 -30.47 -20.96 12.50
CA VAL A 254 -29.96 -22.32 12.80
C VAL A 254 -28.92 -22.28 13.93
N CYS A 255 -27.92 -21.40 13.84
CA CYS A 255 -26.90 -21.24 14.86
C CYS A 255 -27.49 -20.84 16.22
N LYS A 256 -28.49 -19.94 16.24
CA LYS A 256 -29.20 -19.56 17.48
C LYS A 256 -29.92 -20.75 18.11
N LYS A 257 -30.58 -21.60 17.31
CA LYS A 257 -31.25 -22.82 17.81
C LYS A 257 -30.24 -23.86 18.31
N ALA A 258 -29.10 -23.98 17.64
CA ALA A 258 -28.06 -24.95 17.98
C ALA A 258 -27.12 -24.49 19.11
N GLY A 259 -27.23 -23.24 19.57
CA GLY A 259 -26.30 -22.68 20.57
C GLY A 259 -24.87 -22.50 20.04
N VAL A 260 -24.70 -22.33 18.73
CA VAL A 260 -23.39 -22.21 18.08
C VAL A 260 -23.12 -20.75 17.71
N ASN A 261 -21.88 -20.31 17.89
CA ASN A 261 -21.45 -18.99 17.45
C ASN A 261 -21.51 -18.86 15.92
N VAL A 262 -22.40 -18.00 15.44
CA VAL A 262 -22.61 -17.77 13.99
C VAL A 262 -21.36 -17.28 13.27
N ASP A 263 -20.49 -16.52 13.95
CA ASP A 263 -19.29 -15.97 13.34
C ASP A 263 -18.27 -17.09 13.05
N ILE A 264 -18.15 -18.08 13.93
CA ILE A 264 -17.32 -19.27 13.70
C ILE A 264 -17.81 -20.00 12.45
N VAL A 265 -19.13 -20.21 12.31
CA VAL A 265 -19.68 -20.92 11.15
C VAL A 265 -19.47 -20.14 9.85
N ARG A 266 -19.67 -18.82 9.87
CA ARG A 266 -19.33 -17.94 8.72
C ARG A 266 -17.88 -18.10 8.30
N GLN A 267 -16.97 -18.12 9.27
CA GLN A 267 -15.54 -18.24 9.00
C GLN A 267 -15.19 -19.60 8.37
N VAL A 268 -15.81 -20.68 8.84
CA VAL A 268 -15.63 -22.02 8.26
C VAL A 268 -16.17 -22.08 6.83
N LEU A 269 -17.37 -21.55 6.57
CA LEU A 269 -17.95 -21.49 5.23
C LEU A 269 -17.11 -20.63 4.28
N ALA A 270 -16.60 -19.50 4.76
CA ALA A 270 -15.71 -18.64 3.97
C ALA A 270 -14.37 -19.33 3.66
N ILE A 271 -13.82 -20.12 4.59
CA ILE A 271 -12.66 -20.99 4.30
C ILE A 271 -13.01 -22.02 3.22
N GLU A 272 -14.17 -22.68 3.30
CA GLU A 272 -14.58 -23.62 2.26
C GLU A 272 -14.55 -22.96 0.88
N ALA A 273 -15.26 -21.84 0.74
CA ALA A 273 -15.39 -21.12 -0.52
C ALA A 273 -14.02 -20.67 -1.09
N ASP A 274 -13.12 -20.21 -0.21
CA ASP A 274 -11.74 -19.83 -0.55
C ASP A 274 -10.92 -20.99 -1.17
N PHE A 275 -11.23 -22.23 -0.78
CA PHE A 275 -10.55 -23.42 -1.26
C PHE A 275 -11.28 -24.09 -2.42
N TYR A 276 -12.57 -23.81 -2.62
CA TYR A 276 -13.34 -24.31 -3.76
C TYR A 276 -12.71 -23.89 -5.10
N ALA A 277 -12.27 -22.63 -5.21
CA ALA A 277 -11.64 -22.09 -6.42
C ALA A 277 -10.19 -22.58 -6.66
N LYS A 278 -9.61 -23.35 -5.73
CA LYS A 278 -8.20 -23.79 -5.81
C LYS A 278 -8.10 -25.19 -6.39
N ARG A 279 -7.17 -25.35 -7.34
CA ARG A 279 -6.84 -26.64 -7.98
C ARG A 279 -6.42 -27.74 -6.99
N LYS A 280 -5.92 -27.37 -5.79
CA LYS A 280 -5.59 -28.28 -4.70
C LYS A 280 -6.08 -27.70 -3.36
N ARG A 281 -6.83 -28.49 -2.58
CA ARG A 281 -7.39 -28.09 -1.27
C ARG A 281 -6.43 -28.28 -0.08
N TYR A 282 -5.11 -28.21 -0.33
CA TYR A 282 -4.10 -28.51 0.68
C TYR A 282 -4.13 -27.48 1.84
N GLY A 283 -4.26 -27.97 3.07
CA GLY A 283 -4.22 -27.14 4.28
C GLY A 283 -5.57 -26.54 4.72
N ILE A 284 -6.68 -26.89 4.07
CA ILE A 284 -8.01 -26.41 4.47
C ILE A 284 -8.36 -26.81 5.91
N TYR A 285 -8.20 -28.09 6.28
CA TYR A 285 -8.51 -28.58 7.63
C TYR A 285 -7.60 -27.96 8.70
N LYS A 286 -6.36 -27.62 8.34
CA LYS A 286 -5.45 -26.90 9.24
C LYS A 286 -6.02 -25.51 9.58
N LYS A 287 -6.44 -24.76 8.56
CA LYS A 287 -7.06 -23.44 8.77
C LYS A 287 -8.39 -23.51 9.52
N ILE A 288 -9.24 -24.50 9.22
CA ILE A 288 -10.49 -24.72 9.96
C ILE A 288 -10.17 -24.97 11.43
N ARG A 289 -9.21 -25.85 11.73
CA ARG A 289 -8.78 -26.13 13.10
C ARG A 289 -8.30 -24.86 13.83
N GLU A 290 -7.47 -24.05 13.20
CA GLU A 290 -6.98 -22.79 13.78
C GLU A 290 -8.14 -21.84 14.16
N ILE A 291 -9.19 -21.74 13.33
CA ILE A 291 -10.38 -20.94 13.62
C ILE A 291 -11.19 -21.51 14.79
N LEU A 292 -11.39 -22.83 14.82
CA LEU A 292 -12.10 -23.49 15.91
C LEU A 292 -11.37 -23.32 17.26
N GLU A 293 -10.04 -23.47 17.26
CA GLU A 293 -9.21 -23.24 18.45
C GLU A 293 -9.27 -21.79 18.94
N LEU A 294 -9.28 -20.82 18.02
CA LEU A 294 -9.46 -19.40 18.35
C LEU A 294 -10.84 -19.11 18.92
N GLY A 295 -11.88 -19.72 18.34
CA GLY A 295 -13.26 -19.63 18.83
C GLY A 295 -13.37 -20.13 20.27
N LEU A 296 -12.85 -21.32 20.55
CA LEU A 296 -12.80 -21.90 21.90
C LEU A 296 -12.11 -20.96 22.90
N LYS A 297 -10.93 -20.43 22.57
CA LYS A 297 -10.20 -19.50 23.45
C LYS A 297 -11.00 -18.23 23.75
N SER A 298 -11.73 -17.70 22.77
CA SER A 298 -12.53 -16.49 22.95
C SER A 298 -13.74 -16.71 23.87
N GLU A 299 -14.35 -17.90 23.82
CA GLU A 299 -15.44 -18.28 24.73
C GLU A 299 -14.93 -18.52 26.15
N THR A 300 -13.80 -19.21 26.31
CA THR A 300 -13.20 -19.42 27.64
C THR A 300 -12.80 -18.11 28.32
N GLN A 301 -12.33 -17.12 27.56
CA GLN A 301 -12.00 -15.79 28.07
C GLN A 301 -13.26 -14.98 28.43
N ALA A 302 -14.33 -15.09 27.63
CA ALA A 302 -15.60 -14.42 27.91
C ALA A 302 -16.27 -14.98 29.18
N VAL A 303 -16.24 -16.31 29.38
CA VAL A 303 -16.75 -16.96 30.60
C VAL A 303 -15.98 -16.51 31.84
N LYS A 304 -14.63 -16.44 31.77
CA LYS A 304 -13.81 -15.94 32.89
C LYS A 304 -14.09 -14.48 33.23
N ASN A 305 -14.35 -13.64 32.24
CA ASN A 305 -14.65 -12.22 32.46
C ASN A 305 -16.10 -11.96 32.95
N SER A 306 -17.02 -12.92 32.78
CA SER A 306 -18.39 -12.84 33.30
C SER A 306 -18.55 -13.35 34.74
N GLN A 307 -17.48 -13.92 35.31
CA GLN A 307 -17.43 -14.44 36.68
C GLN A 307 -16.65 -13.52 37.65
N LEU A 308 -16.20 -12.37 37.16
CA LEU A 308 -15.61 -11.25 37.91
C LEU A 308 -16.58 -10.07 37.90
#